data_AF-A0A4M3JTC6-F1
#
_entry.id   AF-A0A4M3JTC6-F1
#
_cell.length_a   1.000
_cell.length_b   1.000
_cell.length_c   1.000
_cell.angle_alpha   90.00
_cell.angle_beta   90.00
_cell.angle_gamma   90.00
#
_symmetry.space_group_name_H-M   'P 1'
#
loop_
_entity.id
_entity.type
_entity.pdbx_description
1 polymer ?
#
loop_
_entity_poly.entity_id
_entity_poly.type
_entity_poly.pdbx_seq_one_letter_code
_entity_poly.pdbx_strand_id
1 'polypeptide(L)' 'MQDIISRLITRYGVPIIGVRHGTFRGYFIPANKEELLDGAKTFYNQIREEEKRLTVLLNVDLESYKETLKEVGGYV' A
#
# COMPACT_ATOMS: atom_id res chain seq x y z
N MET A 1 9.65 -4.07 -15.23
CA MET A 1 10.44 -4.26 -13.98
C MET A 1 9.57 -4.83 -12.85
N GLN A 2 8.38 -4.28 -12.58
CA GLN A 2 7.47 -4.81 -11.55
C GLN A 2 7.01 -6.25 -11.80
N ASP A 3 6.84 -6.68 -13.06
CA ASP A 3 6.47 -8.07 -13.39
C ASP A 3 7.54 -9.09 -13.02
N ILE A 4 8.82 -8.72 -13.18
CA ILE A 4 9.95 -9.61 -12.86
C ILE A 4 9.99 -9.84 -11.35
N ILE A 5 9.87 -8.77 -10.57
CA ILE A 5 9.86 -8.85 -9.11
C ILE A 5 8.64 -9.64 -8.61
N SER A 6 7.45 -9.40 -9.20
CA SER A 6 6.25 -10.18 -8.84
C SER A 6 6.43 -11.67 -9.11
N ARG A 7 7.07 -12.05 -10.23
CA ARG A 7 7.36 -13.47 -10.53
C ARG A 7 8.40 -14.06 -9.58
N LEU A 8 9.44 -13.30 -9.22
CA LEU A 8 10.44 -13.72 -8.22
C LEU A 8 9.80 -14.04 -6.86
N ILE A 9 8.87 -13.19 -6.41
CA ILE A 9 8.16 -13.40 -5.15
C ILE A 9 7.18 -14.58 -5.26
N THR A 10 6.26 -14.53 -6.22
CA THR A 10 5.09 -15.44 -6.26
C THR A 10 5.39 -16.81 -6.83
N ARG A 11 6.34 -16.91 -7.78
CA ARG A 11 6.65 -18.17 -8.48
C ARG A 11 7.90 -18.84 -7.95
N TYR A 12 8.90 -18.05 -7.54
CA TYR A 12 10.20 -18.56 -7.12
C TYR A 12 10.43 -18.46 -5.60
N GLY A 13 9.49 -17.87 -4.86
CA GLY A 13 9.57 -17.77 -3.40
C GLY A 13 10.71 -16.89 -2.89
N VAL A 14 11.22 -15.97 -3.72
CA VAL A 14 12.30 -15.07 -3.31
C VAL A 14 11.72 -14.02 -2.35
N PRO A 15 12.24 -13.90 -1.11
CA PRO A 15 11.72 -12.95 -0.15
C PRO A 15 12.18 -11.55 -0.53
N ILE A 16 11.43 -10.87 -1.38
CA ILE A 16 11.69 -9.49 -1.77
C ILE A 16 10.65 -8.61 -1.08
N ILE A 17 11.11 -7.69 -0.24
CA ILE A 17 10.28 -6.74 0.49
C ILE A 17 10.47 -5.35 -0.12
N GLY A 18 9.37 -4.61 -0.30
CA GLY A 18 9.40 -3.21 -0.70
C GLY A 18 9.02 -2.31 0.47
N VAL A 19 9.87 -1.34 0.84
CA VAL A 19 9.50 -0.31 1.81
C VAL A 19 8.76 0.80 1.08
N ARG A 20 7.52 1.08 1.48
CA ARG A 20 6.72 2.18 0.90
C ARG A 20 6.56 3.42 1.78
N HIS A 21 7.09 3.43 3.01
CA HIS A 21 7.23 4.66 3.79
C HIS A 21 8.60 4.71 4.49
N GLY A 22 9.44 5.68 4.12
CA GLY A 22 10.76 5.91 4.71
C GLY A 22 11.80 6.45 3.73
N THR A 23 13.01 6.66 4.25
CA THR A 23 14.19 7.18 3.52
C THR A 23 14.71 6.22 2.44
N PHE A 24 14.44 4.92 2.57
CA PHE A 24 14.85 3.88 1.64
C PHE A 24 13.67 3.46 0.77
N ARG A 25 13.62 3.98 -0.47
CA ARG A 25 12.63 3.56 -1.47
C ARG A 25 13.25 2.51 -2.36
N GLY A 26 12.72 1.29 -2.34
CA GLY A 26 13.23 0.21 -3.19
C GLY A 26 12.80 -1.17 -2.72
N TYR A 27 13.25 -2.17 -3.48
CA TYR A 27 13.10 -3.57 -3.15
C TYR A 27 14.41 -4.08 -2.55
N PHE A 28 14.32 -4.85 -1.48
CA PHE A 28 15.47 -5.51 -0.86
C PHE A 28 15.14 -6.94 -0.48
N ILE A 29 16.17 -7.76 -0.33
CA ILE A 29 16.08 -9.11 0.22
C ILE A 29 16.48 -8.99 1.70
N PRO A 30 15.62 -9.39 2.65
CA PRO A 30 15.93 -9.25 4.08
C PRO A 30 17.09 -10.17 4.45
N ALA A 31 17.98 -9.67 5.30
CA ALA A 31 19.16 -10.42 5.77
C ALA A 31 18.81 -11.41 6.89
N ASN A 32 17.69 -11.20 7.58
CA ASN A 32 17.28 -11.99 8.73
C ASN A 32 15.74 -12.06 8.87
N LYS A 33 15.28 -12.89 9.80
CA LYS A 33 13.85 -13.12 10.03
C LYS A 33 13.14 -11.90 10.62
N GLU A 34 13.83 -11.05 11.37
CA GLU A 34 13.25 -9.84 11.95
C GLU A 34 12.90 -8.82 10.86
N GLU A 35 13.84 -8.56 9.94
CA GLU A 35 13.62 -7.71 8.77
C GLU A 35 12.47 -8.21 7.88
N LEU A 36 12.37 -9.54 7.72
CA LEU A 36 11.25 -10.14 6.99
C LEU A 36 9.91 -9.87 7.68
N LEU A 37 9.84 -10.05 9.01
CA LEU A 37 8.61 -9.85 9.78
C LEU A 37 8.19 -8.38 9.84
N ASP A 38 9.15 -7.47 9.99
CA ASP A 38 8.89 -6.02 9.97
C ASP A 38 8.41 -5.54 8.58
N GLY A 39 9.04 -6.04 7.53
CA GLY A 39 8.61 -5.85 6.15
C GLY A 39 7.19 -6.36 5.89
N ALA A 40 6.89 -7.58 6.35
CA ALA A 40 5.57 -8.19 6.20
C ALA A 40 4.49 -7.43 7.00
N LYS A 41 4.81 -6.94 8.20
CA LYS A 41 3.90 -6.12 9.01
C LYS A 41 3.54 -4.81 8.30
N THR A 42 4.52 -4.15 7.70
CA THR A 42 4.31 -2.93 6.91
C THR A 42 3.42 -3.21 5.71
N PHE A 43 3.67 -4.31 5.00
CA PHE A 43 2.84 -4.74 3.86
C PHE A 43 1.40 -5.05 4.28
N TYR A 44 1.20 -5.74 5.41
CA TYR A 44 -0.12 -6.02 5.96
C TYR A 44 -0.90 -4.75 6.29
N ASN A 45 -0.26 -3.77 6.92
CA ASN A 45 -0.88 -2.48 7.21
C ASN A 45 -1.26 -1.75 5.91
N GLN A 46 -0.43 -1.81 4.88
CA GLN A 46 -0.74 -1.23 3.58
C GLN A 46 -1.99 -1.87 2.97
N ILE A 47 -2.08 -3.21 2.96
CA ILE A 47 -3.27 -3.91 2.45
C ILE A 47 -4.53 -3.45 3.18
N ARG A 48 -4.49 -3.36 4.51
CA ARG A 48 -5.65 -2.91 5.29
C ARG A 48 -6.09 -1.49 4.96
N GLU A 49 -5.14 -0.57 4.75
CA GLU A 49 -5.47 0.80 4.34
C GLU A 49 -6.03 0.84 2.90
N GLU A 50 -5.52 0.01 1.99
CA GLU A 50 -6.07 -0.11 0.63
C GLU A 50 -7.47 -0.76 0.63
N GLU A 51 -7.75 -1.74 1.49
CA GLU A 51 -9.08 -2.33 1.67
C GLU A 51 -10.09 -1.32 2.23
N LYS A 52 -9.68 -0.53 3.23
CA LYS A 52 -10.51 0.59 3.73
C LYS A 52 -10.80 1.59 2.61
N ARG A 53 -9.77 1.96 1.85
CA ARG A 53 -9.91 2.88 0.71
C ARG A 53 -10.86 2.32 -0.35
N LEU A 54 -10.75 1.04 -0.68
CA LEU A 54 -11.65 0.37 -1.62
C LEU A 54 -13.09 0.40 -1.11
N THR A 55 -13.30 0.12 0.17
CA THR A 55 -14.64 0.16 0.80
C THR A 55 -15.25 1.55 0.72
N VAL A 56 -14.48 2.60 0.98
CA VAL A 56 -14.94 3.99 0.82
C VAL A 56 -15.30 4.25 -0.64
N LEU A 57 -14.43 3.89 -1.59
CA LEU A 57 -14.67 4.11 -3.02
C LEU A 57 -15.91 3.39 -3.55
N LEU A 58 -16.21 2.19 -3.05
CA LEU A 58 -17.39 1.43 -3.46
C LEU A 58 -18.71 1.99 -2.90
N ASN A 59 -18.64 2.71 -1.78
CA ASN A 59 -19.81 3.25 -1.08
C ASN A 59 -19.94 4.77 -1.21
N VAL A 60 -18.99 5.45 -1.87
CA VAL A 60 -19.05 6.90 -2.03
C VAL A 60 -20.07 7.24 -3.10
N ASP A 61 -20.98 8.13 -2.76
CA ASP A 61 -21.82 8.79 -3.75
C ASP A 61 -20.99 9.86 -4.47
N LEU A 62 -21.08 9.88 -5.80
CA LEU A 62 -20.24 10.71 -6.68
C LEU A 62 -20.57 12.21 -6.59
N GLU A 63 -21.60 12.61 -5.84
CA GLU A 63 -21.99 14.00 -5.67
C GLU A 63 -21.87 14.47 -4.21
N SER A 64 -22.09 13.56 -3.25
CA SER A 64 -22.01 13.85 -1.80
C SER A 64 -20.66 14.42 -1.35
N TYR A 65 -19.56 14.04 -1.99
CA TYR A 65 -18.23 14.57 -1.64
C TYR A 65 -18.09 16.08 -1.91
N LYS A 66 -18.94 16.66 -2.79
CA LYS A 66 -18.92 18.08 -3.14
C LYS A 66 -19.42 18.97 -2.01
N GLU A 67 -20.40 18.51 -1.25
CA GLU A 67 -20.91 19.23 -0.09
C GLU A 67 -19.90 19.23 1.06
N THR A 68 -19.30 18.07 1.36
CA THR A 68 -18.23 17.97 2.37
C THR A 68 -17.06 18.88 2.04
N LEU A 69 -16.61 18.90 0.79
CA LEU A 69 -15.49 19.75 0.36
C LEU A 69 -15.83 21.25 0.35
N LYS A 70 -17.10 21.65 0.20
CA LYS A 70 -17.54 23.04 0.39
C LYS A 70 -17.44 23.44 1.87
N GLU A 71 -17.83 22.56 2.79
CA GLU A 71 -17.74 22.82 4.24
C GLU A 71 -16.29 22.94 4.75
N VAL A 72 -15.35 22.16 4.20
CA VAL A 72 -13.92 22.29 4.55
C VAL A 72 -13.18 23.37 3.74
N GLY A 73 -13.90 24.22 2.99
CA GLY A 73 -13.32 25.36 2.27
C GLY A 73 -12.48 24.99 1.04
N GLY A 74 -12.65 23.79 0.49
CA GLY A 74 -11.85 23.25 -0.61
C GLY A 74 -12.47 23.38 -2.01
N TYR A 75 -13.74 23.82 -2.12
CA TYR A 75 -14.35 24.16 -3.41
C TYR A 75 -14.36 25.69 -3.60
N VAL A 76 -13.55 26.18 -4.54
CA VAL A 76 -13.71 27.50 -5.17
C VAL A 76 -14.42 27.31 -6.49
#